data_AF-A0A7W5SBY6-F1
#
_entry.id   AF-A0A7W5SBY6-F1
#
_cell.length_a   1.000
_cell.length_b   1.000
_cell.length_c   1.000
_cell.angle_alpha   90.00
_cell.angle_beta   90.00
_cell.angle_gamma   90.00
#
_symmetry.space_group_name_H-M   'P 1'
#
loop_
_entity.id
_entity.type
_entity.pdbx_description
1 polymer ?
#
loop_
_entity_poly.entity_id
_entity_poly.type
_entity_poly.pdbx_seq_one_letter_code
_entity_poly.pdbx_strand_id
1 'polypeptide(L)' 'MGRMSVGVLVPHSGRIGRLPGTRELVVARTSLLVVYRVMEYIELIRVLHGAQQWPPADGE' A
#
# COMPACT_ATOMS: atom_id res chain seq x y z
N MET A 1 -19.95 9.30 -10.09
CA MET A 1 -19.17 8.05 -10.26
C MET A 1 -17.91 8.39 -11.07
N GLY A 2 -16.89 8.95 -10.41
CA GLY A 2 -15.68 9.44 -11.09
C GLY A 2 -14.73 8.30 -11.39
N ARG A 3 -14.35 8.13 -12.66
CA ARG A 3 -13.29 7.21 -13.06
C ARG A 3 -11.97 7.75 -12.52
N MET A 4 -11.47 7.18 -11.43
CA MET A 4 -10.08 7.37 -11.03
C MET A 4 -9.21 6.64 -12.05
N SER A 5 -8.64 7.40 -12.99
CA SER A 5 -7.59 6.89 -13.86
C SER A 5 -6.34 6.66 -13.01
N VAL A 6 -6.14 5.44 -12.52
CA VAL A 6 -4.83 5.02 -12.02
C VAL A 6 -3.96 4.86 -13.27
N GLY A 7 -3.03 5.79 -13.47
CA GLY A 7 -2.06 5.69 -14.56
C GLY A 7 -1.27 4.39 -14.37
N VAL A 8 -1.34 3.50 -15.37
CA VAL A 8 -0.55 2.27 -15.55
C VAL A 8 -0.01 1.69 -14.24
N LEU A 9 -0.74 0.75 -13.66
CA LEU A 9 -0.20 -0.09 -12.58
C LEU A 9 0.98 -0.88 -13.15
N VAL A 10 2.18 -0.33 -13.05
CA VAL A 10 3.41 -1.11 -13.16
C VAL A 10 3.53 -1.83 -11.83
N PRO A 11 3.31 -3.16 -11.75
CA PRO A 11 3.32 -3.91 -10.49
C PRO A 11 4.60 -3.70 -9.68
N HIS A 12 5.69 -3.41 -10.36
CA HIS A 12 7.02 -3.22 -9.77
C HIS A 12 7.36 -1.76 -9.45
N SER A 13 6.41 -0.83 -9.54
CA SER A 13 6.63 0.61 -9.23
C SER A 13 6.77 0.91 -7.74
N GLY A 14 6.15 0.12 -6.87
CA GLY A 14 6.37 0.21 -5.42
C GLY A 14 7.82 -0.13 -5.07
N ARG A 15 8.38 0.56 -4.07
CA ARG A 15 9.72 0.26 -3.56
C ARG A 15 9.74 -1.13 -2.91
N ILE A 16 10.92 -1.74 -2.79
CA ILE A 16 11.07 -2.98 -2.01
C ILE A 16 10.61 -2.71 -0.57
N GLY A 17 9.69 -3.56 -0.08
CA GLY A 17 9.14 -3.44 1.26
C GLY A 17 10.07 -4.01 2.33
N ARG A 18 9.77 -3.70 3.61
CA ARG A 18 10.58 -4.18 4.74
C ARG A 18 10.58 -5.70 4.89
N LEU A 19 9.48 -6.36 4.52
CA LEU A 19 9.37 -7.81 4.53
C LEU A 19 9.80 -8.38 3.18
N PRO A 20 10.61 -9.46 3.15
CA PRO A 20 11.02 -10.10 1.91
C PRO A 20 9.84 -10.41 0.98
N GLY A 21 10.03 -10.13 -0.31
CA GLY A 21 9.03 -10.34 -1.36
C GLY A 21 7.91 -9.30 -1.42
N THR A 22 7.82 -8.39 -0.45
CA THR A 22 6.80 -7.33 -0.46
C THR A 22 7.28 -6.07 -1.17
N ARG A 23 6.33 -5.27 -1.62
CA ARG A 23 6.50 -3.93 -2.17
C ARG A 23 5.63 -2.95 -1.41
N GLU A 24 6.12 -1.72 -1.35
CA GLU A 24 5.49 -0.60 -0.66
C GLU A 24 5.19 0.51 -1.66
N LEU A 25 3.90 0.87 -1.79
CA LEU A 25 3.45 1.96 -2.64
C LEU A 25 2.82 3.06 -1.77
N VAL A 26 3.43 4.25 -1.79
CA VAL A 26 2.82 5.45 -1.23
C VAL A 26 1.80 5.97 -2.24
N VAL A 27 0.53 6.05 -1.84
CA VAL A 27 -0.53 6.57 -2.70
C VAL A 27 -0.46 8.09 -2.68
N ALA A 28 -0.05 8.67 -3.82
CA ALA A 28 0.17 10.09 -3.96
C ALA A 28 -1.04 10.91 -3.47
N ARG A 29 -0.75 12.02 -2.77
CA ARG A 29 -1.75 12.94 -2.16
C ARG A 29 -2.62 12.31 -1.07
N THR A 30 -2.25 11.14 -0.55
CA THR A 30 -2.89 10.54 0.61
C THR A 30 -1.82 10.13 1.62
N SER A 31 -2.21 9.94 2.88
CA SER A 31 -1.34 9.34 3.88
C SER A 31 -1.38 7.80 3.82
N LEU A 32 -1.72 7.18 2.67
CA LEU A 32 -1.82 5.73 2.57
C LEU A 32 -0.52 5.11 2.05
N LEU A 33 -0.08 4.05 2.72
CA LEU A 33 0.97 3.15 2.30
C LEU A 33 0.37 1.77 2.05
N VAL A 34 0.46 1.27 0.81
CA VAL A 34 -0.01 -0.06 0.43
C VAL A 34 1.17 -1.02 0.44
N VAL A 35 1.05 -2.11 1.20
CA VAL A 35 1.99 -3.22 1.22
C VAL A 35 1.39 -4.36 0.39
N TYR A 36 2.10 -4.83 -0.62
CA TYR A 36 1.61 -5.83 -1.56
C TYR A 36 2.72 -6.75 -2.07
N ARG A 37 2.38 -7.86 -2.74
CA ARG A 37 3.31 -8.73 -3.47
C ARG A 37 2.93 -8.80 -4.94
N VAL A 38 3.93 -9.07 -5.78
CA VAL A 38 3.73 -9.33 -7.20
C VAL A 38 3.97 -10.82 -7.44
N MET A 39 2.91 -11.53 -7.81
CA MET A 39 2.91 -12.95 -8.20
C MET A 39 2.33 -13.03 -9.63
N GLU A 40 1.57 -14.08 -9.95
CA GLU A 40 0.68 -14.08 -11.14
C GLU A 40 -0.42 -12.99 -11.04
N TYR A 41 -0.72 -12.55 -9.82
CA TYR A 41 -1.61 -11.44 -9.48
C TYR A 41 -0.97 -10.53 -8.42
N ILE A 42 -1.62 -9.39 -8.14
CA ILE A 42 -1.25 -8.52 -7.03
C ILE A 42 -1.95 -9.01 -5.76
N GLU A 43 -1.17 -9.47 -4.79
CA GLU A 43 -1.68 -9.79 -3.44
C GLU A 43 -1.53 -8.55 -2.55
N LEU A 44 -2.66 -7.99 -2.10
CA LEU A 44 -2.65 -6.87 -1.16
C LEU A 44 -2.54 -7.41 0.27
N ILE A 45 -1.44 -7.09 0.95
CA ILE A 45 -1.17 -7.57 2.32
C ILE A 45 -1.77 -6.63 3.35
N ARG A 46 -1.56 -5.31 3.19
CA ARG A 46 -2.04 -4.30 4.13
C ARG A 46 -2.15 -2.94 3.49
N VAL A 47 -3.09 -2.13 3.98
CA VAL A 47 -3.09 -0.67 3.80
C VAL A 47 -2.85 -0.01 5.15
N LEU A 48 -1.85 0.86 5.22
CA LEU A 48 -1.50 1.62 6.41
C LEU A 48 -1.82 3.09 6.20
N HIS A 49 -2.47 3.73 7.18
CA HIS A 49 -2.61 5.18 7.20
C HIS A 49 -1.45 5.79 8.00
N GLY A 50 -0.49 6.39 7.32
CA GLY A 50 0.73 6.97 7.90
C GLY A 50 0.51 8.17 8.81
N ALA A 51 -0.68 8.79 8.80
CA ALA A 51 -1.03 9.81 9.79
C ALA A 51 -1.78 9.26 11.02
N GLN A 52 -2.11 7.96 11.04
CA GLN A 52 -2.60 7.32 12.25
C GLN A 52 -1.43 6.88 13.13
N GLN A 53 -1.64 6.95 14.45
CA GLN A 53 -0.76 6.25 15.39
C GLN A 53 -1.05 4.75 15.31
N TRP A 54 0.01 3.98 15.10
CA TRP A 54 -0.02 2.52 15.08
C TRP A 54 0.92 1.99 16.17
N PRO A 55 0.53 0.97 16.96
CA PRO A 55 -0.79 0.32 16.95
C PRO A 55 -1.91 1.29 17.36
N PRO A 56 -3.18 1.01 17.01
CA PRO A 56 -4.29 1.78 17.55
C PRO A 56 -4.18 1.76 19.07
N ALA A 57 -4.56 2.84 19.76
CA ALA A 57 -4.65 2.81 21.21
C ALA A 57 -5.48 1.58 21.62
N ASP A 58 -4.82 0.65 22.29
CA ASP A 58 -5.38 -0.58 22.79
C ASP A 58 -6.66 -0.24 23.57
N GLY A 59 -7.75 -0.97 23.32
CA GLY A 59 -9.04 -0.70 23.96
C GLY A 59 -8.91 -0.67 25.48
N GLU A 60 -9.44 0.38 26.10
CA GLU A 60 -9.89 0.33 27.50
C GLU A 60 -10.99 -0.73 27.70
#